data_AF-A0A0G0DA77-F1
#
_entry.id   AF-A0A0G0DA77-F1
#
_cell.length_a   1.000
_cell.length_b   1.000
_cell.length_c   1.000
_cell.angle_alpha   90.00
_cell.angle_beta   90.00
_cell.angle_gamma   90.00
#
_symmetry.space_group_name_H-M   'P 1'
#
loop_
_entity.id
_entity.type
_entity.pdbx_description
1 polymer ?
#
loop_
_entity_poly.entity_id
_entity_poly.type
_entity_poly.pdbx_seq_one_letter_code
_entity_poly.pdbx_strand_id
1 'polypeptide(L)'
;MEDPVELLGINQALRDGCRLHAFLSGGGLRVIRIKKDEELLGYGEHPQVEDALAHANEDWGAGHRPYAEVYGDSGTKMHYLTRSSTASSPLDCWLLAGRTFDAWGLVSGVVVFQLSGLVRVTLPQDILDEVLRTGQPATWDHRGYTYHIVPSNFPNGEPCVSIKVVSCPEGKESGDADSWMYHITKTGQGPDLWSAMENAFESPEVEVEQE
;
A
#
# COMPACT_ATOMS: atom_id res chain seq x y z
N MET A 1 6.22 -19.75 -9.76
CA MET A 1 5.29 -18.64 -9.98
C MET A 1 4.52 -18.99 -11.23
N GLU A 2 3.20 -19.07 -11.14
CA GLU A 2 2.36 -19.15 -12.34
C GLU A 2 2.57 -17.90 -13.17
N ASP A 3 2.43 -18.01 -14.49
CA ASP A 3 2.57 -16.85 -15.38
C ASP A 3 1.55 -15.78 -14.97
N PRO A 4 1.96 -14.50 -14.85
CA PRO A 4 1.06 -13.44 -14.45
C PRO A 4 -0.12 -13.35 -15.44
N VAL A 5 -1.33 -13.18 -14.91
CA VAL A 5 -2.53 -12.98 -15.73
C VAL A 5 -2.29 -11.82 -16.69
N GLU A 6 -2.57 -12.04 -17.98
CA GLU A 6 -2.44 -10.99 -18.99
C GLU A 6 -3.50 -9.89 -18.76
N LEU A 7 -3.05 -8.72 -18.31
CA LEU A 7 -3.90 -7.56 -18.04
C LEU A 7 -3.99 -6.62 -19.26
N LEU A 8 -4.36 -7.16 -20.42
CA LEU A 8 -4.40 -6.40 -21.68
C LEU A 8 -5.34 -5.19 -21.63
N GLY A 9 -6.50 -5.34 -20.99
CA GLY A 9 -7.49 -4.27 -20.81
C GLY A 9 -6.94 -3.14 -19.95
N ILE A 10 -6.33 -3.45 -18.80
CA ILE A 10 -5.71 -2.42 -17.94
C ILE A 10 -4.57 -1.70 -18.67
N ASN A 11 -3.68 -2.44 -19.34
CA ASN A 11 -2.59 -1.82 -20.09
C ASN A 11 -3.10 -0.90 -21.21
N GLN A 12 -4.18 -1.28 -21.89
CA GLN A 12 -4.81 -0.41 -22.87
C GLN A 12 -5.48 0.80 -22.21
N ALA A 13 -6.20 0.62 -21.11
CA ALA A 13 -6.83 1.70 -20.36
C ALA A 13 -5.82 2.79 -19.95
N LEU A 14 -4.66 2.38 -19.45
CA LEU A 14 -3.56 3.28 -19.08
C LEU A 14 -3.05 4.08 -20.29
N ARG A 15 -2.90 3.44 -21.45
CA ARG A 15 -2.51 4.10 -22.71
C ARG A 15 -3.58 5.06 -23.22
N ASP A 16 -4.85 4.76 -22.96
CA ASP A 16 -5.99 5.61 -23.32
C ASP A 16 -6.18 6.80 -22.36
N GLY A 17 -5.24 7.00 -21.43
CA GLY A 17 -5.22 8.09 -20.46
C GLY A 17 -6.06 7.85 -19.21
N CYS A 18 -6.49 6.61 -18.96
CA CYS A 18 -7.16 6.27 -17.70
C CYS A 18 -6.14 6.20 -16.55
N ARG A 19 -6.66 6.32 -15.32
CA ARG A 19 -5.93 6.09 -14.08
C ARG A 19 -6.48 4.85 -13.38
N LEU A 20 -5.58 4.02 -12.89
CA LEU A 20 -5.91 2.98 -11.92
C LEU A 20 -5.71 3.53 -10.52
N HIS A 21 -6.64 3.22 -9.63
CA HIS A 21 -6.52 3.46 -8.20
C HIS A 21 -6.93 2.21 -7.44
N ALA A 22 -6.14 1.83 -6.45
CA ALA A 22 -6.39 0.66 -5.63
C ALA A 22 -6.29 0.94 -4.15
N PHE A 23 -7.20 0.34 -3.39
CA PHE A 23 -7.29 0.51 -1.94
C PHE A 23 -7.97 -0.69 -1.27
N LEU A 24 -7.89 -0.74 0.06
CA LEU A 24 -8.59 -1.71 0.88
C LEU A 24 -9.97 -1.17 1.28
N SER A 25 -11.04 -1.90 0.96
CA SER A 25 -12.40 -1.54 1.39
C SER A 25 -12.59 -1.74 2.90
N GLY A 26 -13.63 -1.12 3.48
CA GLY A 26 -14.00 -1.36 4.89
C GLY A 26 -14.37 -2.82 5.19
N GLY A 27 -14.76 -3.60 4.18
CA GLY A 27 -14.98 -5.05 4.29
C GLY A 27 -13.70 -5.89 4.17
N GLY A 28 -12.54 -5.27 3.94
CA GLY A 28 -11.26 -5.95 3.75
C GLY A 28 -11.05 -6.53 2.35
N LEU A 29 -11.83 -6.11 1.37
CA LEU A 29 -11.65 -6.47 -0.05
C LEU A 29 -10.64 -5.53 -0.69
N ARG A 30 -9.88 -6.04 -1.66
CA ARG A 30 -9.03 -5.22 -2.51
C ARG A 30 -9.90 -4.69 -3.61
N VAL A 31 -9.90 -3.38 -3.78
CA VAL A 31 -10.73 -2.70 -4.76
C VAL A 31 -9.79 -2.04 -5.77
N ILE A 32 -10.04 -2.30 -7.05
CA ILE A 32 -9.36 -1.68 -8.19
C ILE A 32 -10.40 -0.84 -8.95
N ARG A 33 -10.09 0.43 -9.19
CA ARG A 33 -10.90 1.35 -9.98
C ARG A 33 -10.11 1.83 -11.18
N ILE A 34 -10.73 1.81 -12.35
CA ILE A 34 -10.19 2.40 -13.58
C ILE A 34 -11.05 3.62 -13.87
N LYS A 35 -10.44 4.81 -13.90
CA LYS A 35 -11.14 6.08 -14.08
C LYS A 35 -10.57 6.91 -15.22
N LYS A 36 -11.41 7.71 -15.86
CA LYS A 36 -11.00 8.79 -16.75
C LYS A 36 -11.87 10.00 -16.46
N ASP A 37 -11.26 11.16 -16.17
CA ASP A 37 -11.98 12.40 -15.87
C ASP A 37 -13.08 12.22 -14.78
N GLU A 38 -12.76 11.49 -13.70
CA GLU A 38 -13.66 11.05 -12.62
C GLU A 38 -14.74 10.00 -12.98
N GLU A 39 -14.96 9.71 -14.25
CA GLU A 39 -15.85 8.63 -14.68
C GLU A 39 -15.22 7.27 -14.38
N LEU A 40 -15.99 6.38 -13.74
CA LEU A 40 -15.59 5.00 -13.51
C LEU A 40 -15.83 4.19 -14.79
N LEU A 41 -14.76 3.61 -15.33
CA LEU A 41 -14.76 2.83 -16.58
C LEU A 41 -14.37 1.38 -16.37
N GLY A 42 -14.06 0.98 -15.14
CA GLY A 42 -13.71 -0.39 -14.82
C GLY A 42 -13.64 -0.58 -13.32
N TYR A 43 -14.16 -1.70 -12.85
CA TYR A 43 -14.23 -2.01 -11.44
C TYR A 43 -13.92 -3.47 -11.15
N GLY A 44 -13.07 -3.70 -10.16
CA GLY A 44 -12.79 -5.02 -9.64
C GLY A 44 -12.72 -5.01 -8.13
N GLU A 45 -13.36 -6.00 -7.52
CA GLU A 45 -13.21 -6.28 -6.09
C GLU A 45 -13.02 -7.78 -5.86
N HIS A 46 -12.12 -8.11 -4.94
CA HIS A 46 -11.91 -9.49 -4.50
C HIS A 46 -11.12 -9.53 -3.18
N PRO A 47 -11.17 -10.63 -2.39
CA PRO A 47 -10.28 -10.83 -1.25
C PRO A 47 -8.78 -10.85 -1.56
N GLN A 48 -8.40 -11.13 -2.82
CA GLN A 48 -7.01 -11.16 -3.31
C GLN A 48 -6.82 -10.11 -4.41
N VAL A 49 -5.70 -9.38 -4.40
CA VAL A 49 -5.48 -8.28 -5.35
C VAL A 49 -5.39 -8.75 -6.81
N GLU A 50 -4.86 -9.94 -7.08
CA GLU A 50 -4.68 -10.47 -8.42
C GLU A 50 -6.03 -10.66 -9.13
N ASP A 51 -6.99 -11.26 -8.42
CA ASP A 51 -8.35 -11.43 -8.92
C ASP A 51 -9.09 -10.11 -9.02
N ALA A 52 -8.85 -9.16 -8.10
CA ALA A 52 -9.42 -7.82 -8.19
C ALA A 52 -8.91 -7.08 -9.45
N LEU A 53 -7.63 -7.24 -9.80
CA LEU A 53 -7.05 -6.73 -11.05
C LEU A 53 -7.67 -7.44 -12.27
N ALA A 54 -7.82 -8.76 -12.23
CA ALA A 54 -8.46 -9.52 -13.29
C ALA A 54 -9.92 -9.07 -13.52
N HIS A 55 -10.69 -8.89 -12.45
CA HIS A 55 -12.06 -8.38 -12.50
C HIS A 55 -12.15 -6.99 -13.11
N ALA A 56 -11.27 -6.06 -12.71
CA ALA A 56 -11.25 -4.71 -13.27
C ALA A 56 -10.85 -4.72 -14.76
N ASN A 57 -9.91 -5.60 -15.14
CA ASN A 57 -9.49 -5.81 -16.51
C ASN A 57 -10.63 -6.33 -17.40
N GLU A 58 -11.37 -7.33 -16.94
CA GLU A 58 -12.55 -7.87 -17.61
C GLU A 58 -13.66 -6.82 -17.76
N ASP A 59 -13.96 -6.09 -16.68
CA ASP A 59 -15.04 -5.12 -16.64
C ASP A 59 -14.78 -3.93 -17.59
N TRP A 60 -13.55 -3.42 -17.62
CA TRP A 60 -13.16 -2.39 -18.58
C TRP A 60 -13.24 -2.90 -20.03
N GLY A 61 -12.74 -4.11 -20.30
CA GLY A 61 -12.79 -4.72 -21.63
C GLY A 61 -14.22 -4.96 -22.14
N ALA A 62 -15.19 -5.12 -21.22
CA ALA A 62 -16.61 -5.27 -21.51
C ALA A 62 -17.36 -3.93 -21.66
N GLY A 63 -16.67 -2.78 -21.52
CA GLY A 63 -17.25 -1.44 -21.64
C GLY A 63 -17.83 -0.86 -20.34
N HIS A 64 -17.45 -1.41 -19.18
CA HIS A 64 -17.99 -1.11 -17.85
C HIS A 64 -19.49 -1.39 -17.70
N ARG A 65 -19.87 -2.01 -16.59
CA ARG A 65 -21.28 -2.09 -16.17
C ARG A 65 -21.46 -1.42 -14.81
N PRO A 66 -22.56 -0.67 -14.59
CA PRO A 66 -22.85 -0.09 -13.29
C PRO A 66 -22.80 -1.14 -12.17
N TYR A 67 -22.22 -0.78 -11.03
CA TYR A 67 -22.03 -1.69 -9.89
C TYR A 67 -23.31 -2.44 -9.50
N ALA A 68 -24.46 -1.75 -9.48
CA ALA A 68 -25.75 -2.34 -9.12
C ALA A 68 -26.20 -3.46 -10.08
N GLU A 69 -25.76 -3.45 -11.33
CA GLU A 69 -26.09 -4.48 -12.32
C GLU A 69 -25.21 -5.73 -12.16
N VAL A 70 -23.95 -5.54 -11.76
CA VAL A 70 -22.99 -6.65 -11.60
C VAL A 70 -23.10 -7.29 -10.22
N TYR A 71 -23.29 -6.46 -9.20
CA TYR A 71 -23.24 -6.84 -7.80
C TYR A 71 -24.53 -6.53 -7.05
N GLY A 72 -25.59 -5.94 -7.60
CA GLY A 72 -26.85 -5.74 -6.83
C GLY A 72 -27.52 -7.06 -6.37
N ASP A 73 -28.67 -6.96 -5.70
CA ASP A 73 -29.41 -8.13 -5.16
C ASP A 73 -29.74 -9.21 -6.21
N SER A 74 -29.68 -8.87 -7.50
CA SER A 74 -29.88 -9.75 -8.66
C SER A 74 -28.65 -9.86 -9.59
N GLY A 75 -27.48 -9.44 -9.11
CA GLY A 75 -26.25 -9.32 -9.90
C GLY A 75 -25.64 -10.67 -10.33
N THR A 76 -24.77 -10.60 -11.34
CA THR A 76 -24.09 -11.78 -11.91
C THR A 76 -22.89 -12.28 -11.10
N LYS A 77 -22.33 -11.46 -10.20
CA LYS A 77 -21.19 -11.82 -9.35
C LYS A 77 -21.62 -11.85 -7.87
N MET A 78 -21.05 -12.75 -7.08
CA MET A 78 -21.35 -12.84 -5.65
C MET A 78 -20.78 -11.64 -4.90
N HIS A 79 -21.53 -11.12 -3.92
CA HIS A 79 -21.00 -10.23 -2.90
C HIS A 79 -20.10 -11.00 -1.94
N TYR A 80 -18.83 -10.62 -1.87
CA TYR A 80 -17.91 -11.20 -0.91
C TYR A 80 -18.10 -10.53 0.46
N LEU A 81 -18.78 -11.22 1.38
CA LEU A 81 -18.85 -10.80 2.79
C LEU A 81 -17.63 -11.23 3.60
N THR A 82 -16.77 -12.09 3.04
CA THR A 82 -15.67 -12.73 3.75
C THR A 82 -14.33 -12.07 3.42
N ARG A 83 -13.74 -11.47 4.45
CA ARG A 83 -12.37 -10.97 4.49
C ARG A 83 -11.35 -12.10 4.32
N SER A 84 -10.26 -11.86 3.58
CA SER A 84 -9.00 -12.59 3.74
C SER A 84 -7.98 -11.70 4.45
N SER A 85 -7.38 -12.23 5.51
CA SER A 85 -6.22 -11.61 6.18
C SER A 85 -4.88 -12.17 5.69
N THR A 86 -4.90 -13.16 4.80
CA THR A 86 -3.69 -13.76 4.24
C THR A 86 -3.35 -13.06 2.94
N ALA A 87 -2.12 -12.55 2.85
CA ALA A 87 -1.63 -11.91 1.64
C ALA A 87 -1.32 -12.96 0.56
N SER A 88 -1.78 -12.76 -0.67
CA SER A 88 -1.42 -13.58 -1.84
C SER A 88 -0.08 -13.18 -2.48
N SER A 89 0.31 -11.92 -2.35
CA SER A 89 1.53 -11.35 -2.95
C SER A 89 2.08 -10.15 -2.17
N PRO A 90 3.25 -9.60 -2.53
CA PRO A 90 3.74 -8.34 -1.98
C PRO A 90 2.78 -7.16 -2.19
N LEU A 91 2.10 -7.09 -3.35
CA LEU A 91 1.09 -6.07 -3.61
C LEU A 91 -0.13 -6.25 -2.71
N ASP A 92 -0.56 -7.49 -2.50
CA ASP A 92 -1.68 -7.79 -1.62
C ASP A 92 -1.36 -7.46 -0.16
N CYS A 93 -0.14 -7.75 0.27
CA CYS A 93 0.40 -7.37 1.58
C CYS A 93 0.42 -5.84 1.76
N TRP A 94 0.80 -5.10 0.72
CA TRP A 94 0.78 -3.64 0.71
C TRP A 94 -0.64 -3.09 0.95
N LEU A 95 -1.63 -3.57 0.21
CA LEU A 95 -3.03 -3.14 0.38
C LEU A 95 -3.61 -3.57 1.75
N LEU A 96 -3.27 -4.77 2.24
CA LEU A 96 -3.66 -5.23 3.58
C LEU A 96 -3.17 -4.33 4.71
N ALA A 97 -2.03 -3.68 4.51
CA ALA A 97 -1.50 -2.70 5.46
C ALA A 97 -2.28 -1.37 5.44
N GLY A 98 -3.36 -1.26 4.68
CA GLY A 98 -4.18 -0.05 4.55
C GLY A 98 -3.57 1.00 3.61
N ARG A 99 -2.60 0.58 2.79
CA ARG A 99 -1.94 1.43 1.81
C ARG A 99 -2.66 1.37 0.46
N THR A 100 -2.31 2.25 -0.46
CA THR A 100 -2.91 2.37 -1.78
C THR A 100 -1.86 2.29 -2.88
N PHE A 101 -2.33 2.17 -4.11
CA PHE A 101 -1.50 2.49 -5.26
C PHE A 101 -2.32 3.20 -6.32
N ASP A 102 -1.60 3.95 -7.16
CA ASP A 102 -2.12 4.60 -8.35
C ASP A 102 -1.24 4.22 -9.54
N ALA A 103 -1.84 4.09 -10.73
CA ALA A 103 -1.10 3.89 -11.97
C ALA A 103 -1.70 4.68 -13.13
N TRP A 104 -0.84 5.21 -14.01
CA TRP A 104 -1.26 6.00 -15.16
C TRP A 104 -0.27 5.88 -16.32
N GLY A 105 -0.74 6.09 -17.55
CA GLY A 105 0.11 6.16 -18.73
C GLY A 105 0.63 7.57 -18.99
N LEU A 106 1.85 7.66 -19.51
CA LEU A 106 2.41 8.88 -20.10
C LEU A 106 2.20 8.89 -21.62
N VAL A 107 2.27 10.07 -22.23
CA VAL A 107 2.15 10.24 -23.70
C VAL A 107 3.19 9.42 -24.47
N SER A 108 4.34 9.11 -23.85
CA SER A 108 5.39 8.25 -24.41
C SER A 108 5.03 6.77 -24.47
N GLY A 109 3.89 6.36 -23.89
CA GLY A 109 3.50 4.95 -23.74
C GLY A 109 4.11 4.26 -22.50
N VAL A 110 4.88 4.98 -21.68
CA VAL A 110 5.40 4.48 -20.40
C VAL A 110 4.27 4.47 -19.35
N VAL A 111 4.17 3.39 -18.59
CA VAL A 111 3.30 3.28 -17.42
C VAL A 111 4.08 3.72 -16.18
N VAL A 112 3.44 4.53 -15.34
CA VAL A 112 3.90 4.88 -14.00
C VAL A 112 3.06 4.12 -12.99
N PHE A 113 3.71 3.57 -11.96
CA PHE A 113 3.06 2.91 -10.84
C PHE A 113 3.58 3.52 -9.54
N GLN A 114 2.68 4.05 -8.73
CA GLN A 114 3.01 4.72 -7.48
C GLN A 114 2.34 3.99 -6.32
N LEU A 115 3.17 3.42 -5.45
CA LEU A 115 2.76 2.92 -4.14
C LEU A 115 2.68 4.11 -3.17
N SER A 116 1.59 4.22 -2.42
CA SER A 116 1.36 5.31 -1.47
C SER A 116 0.84 4.78 -0.15
N GLY A 117 1.29 5.31 0.98
CA GLY A 117 0.70 4.94 2.25
C GLY A 117 1.48 5.39 3.48
N LEU A 118 0.92 5.02 4.64
CA LEU A 118 1.53 5.28 5.93
C LEU A 118 2.49 4.13 6.29
N VAL A 119 3.71 4.49 6.68
CA VAL A 119 4.70 3.56 7.25
C VAL A 119 4.94 3.89 8.70
N ARG A 120 5.23 2.85 9.49
CA ARG A 120 5.64 3.00 10.88
C ARG A 120 7.15 3.04 10.97
N VAL A 121 7.65 3.88 11.86
CA VAL A 121 9.06 3.83 12.26
C VAL A 121 9.33 2.45 12.85
N THR A 122 10.32 1.78 12.27
CA THR A 122 10.76 0.45 12.71
C THR A 122 12.01 0.61 13.56
N LEU A 123 11.99 0.01 14.76
CA LEU A 123 13.17 -0.06 15.61
C LEU A 123 14.25 -0.89 14.92
N PRO A 124 15.48 -0.37 14.74
CA PRO A 124 16.57 -1.17 14.20
C PRO A 124 16.83 -2.41 15.07
N GLN A 125 16.90 -3.59 14.44
CA GLN A 125 16.98 -4.86 15.15
C GLN A 125 18.26 -4.99 15.97
N ASP A 126 19.37 -4.46 15.46
CA ASP A 126 20.66 -4.39 16.14
C ASP A 126 20.58 -3.59 17.45
N ILE A 127 19.86 -2.46 17.44
CA ILE A 127 19.63 -1.63 18.63
C ILE A 127 18.73 -2.36 19.63
N LEU A 128 17.67 -3.02 19.15
CA LEU A 128 16.80 -3.84 20.00
C LEU A 128 17.59 -4.94 20.71
N ASP A 129 18.37 -5.70 19.94
CA ASP A 129 19.17 -6.82 20.44
C ASP A 129 20.22 -6.34 21.44
N GLU A 130 20.87 -5.20 21.19
CA GLU A 130 21.83 -4.61 22.12
C GLU A 130 21.21 -4.21 23.45
N VAL A 131 20.06 -3.53 23.43
CA VAL A 131 19.35 -3.10 24.64
C VAL A 131 18.90 -4.31 25.46
N LEU A 132 18.30 -5.32 24.81
CA LEU A 132 17.84 -6.52 25.50
C LEU A 132 19.01 -7.35 26.06
N ARG A 133 20.13 -7.43 25.34
CA ARG A 133 21.31 -8.18 25.77
C ARG A 133 22.05 -7.51 26.92
N THR A 134 22.19 -6.19 26.90
CA THR A 134 23.02 -5.43 27.85
C THR A 134 22.23 -4.86 29.03
N GLY A 135 20.92 -4.70 28.87
CA GLY A 135 20.08 -3.95 29.80
C GLY A 135 20.43 -2.46 29.85
N GLN A 136 21.19 -1.94 28.89
CA GLN A 136 21.53 -0.52 28.80
C GLN A 136 20.60 0.20 27.81
N PRO A 137 20.17 1.43 28.12
CA PRO A 137 19.45 2.27 27.16
C PRO A 137 20.29 2.58 25.92
N ALA A 138 19.61 2.85 24.80
CA ALA A 138 20.24 3.31 23.57
C ALA A 138 19.42 4.44 22.93
N THR A 139 20.02 5.13 21.97
CA THR A 139 19.34 6.13 21.14
C THR A 139 19.62 5.89 19.68
N TRP A 140 18.69 6.29 18.83
CA TRP A 140 18.93 6.36 17.38
C TRP A 140 18.20 7.54 16.77
N ASP A 141 18.72 8.02 15.65
CA ASP A 141 18.14 9.10 14.88
C ASP A 141 17.46 8.56 13.62
N HIS A 142 16.26 9.05 13.34
CA HIS A 142 15.54 8.75 12.12
C HIS A 142 14.65 9.95 11.75
N ARG A 143 14.77 10.42 10.49
CA ARG A 143 13.99 11.56 9.97
C ARG A 143 14.08 12.83 10.82
N GLY A 144 15.25 13.07 11.41
CA GLY A 144 15.49 14.21 12.30
C GLY A 144 14.89 14.09 13.70
N TYR A 145 14.21 13.00 14.02
CA TYR A 145 13.80 12.65 15.38
C TYR A 145 14.88 11.79 16.04
N THR A 146 15.10 12.02 17.33
CA THR A 146 15.91 11.14 18.18
C THR A 146 14.99 10.32 19.05
N TYR A 147 15.13 9.00 18.99
CA TYR A 147 14.38 8.04 19.79
C TYR A 147 15.29 7.51 20.89
N HIS A 148 14.70 7.28 22.07
CA HIS A 148 15.36 6.69 23.22
C HIS A 148 14.62 5.42 23.62
N ILE A 149 15.38 4.34 23.71
CA ILE A 149 14.90 3.00 24.03
C ILE A 149 15.49 2.55 25.36
N VAL A 150 14.63 2.00 26.21
CA VAL A 150 15.01 1.45 27.52
C VAL A 150 14.50 0.03 27.68
N PRO A 151 15.25 -0.86 28.37
CA PRO A 151 14.73 -2.17 28.71
C PRO A 151 13.50 -2.02 29.64
N SER A 152 12.52 -2.88 29.43
CA SER A 152 11.31 -2.94 30.23
C SER A 152 10.82 -4.38 30.30
N ASN A 153 9.74 -4.63 31.04
CA ASN A 153 9.09 -5.93 31.08
C ASN A 153 7.59 -5.74 30.86
N PHE A 154 6.97 -6.67 30.14
CA PHE A 154 5.52 -6.78 30.11
C PHE A 154 4.97 -7.17 31.50
N PRO A 155 3.66 -6.99 31.76
CA PRO A 155 3.06 -7.38 33.03
C PRO A 155 3.21 -8.86 33.39
N ASN A 156 3.42 -9.74 32.40
CA ASN A 156 3.69 -11.17 32.59
C ASN A 156 5.17 -11.47 32.92
N GLY A 157 6.03 -10.46 32.99
CA GLY A 157 7.46 -10.60 33.26
C GLY A 157 8.33 -10.87 32.04
N GLU A 158 7.76 -10.97 30.84
CA GLU A 158 8.54 -11.14 29.61
C GLU A 158 9.34 -9.87 29.30
N PRO A 159 10.64 -9.99 28.96
CA PRO A 159 11.45 -8.84 28.57
C PRO A 159 10.88 -8.13 27.34
N CYS A 160 10.89 -6.80 27.38
CA CYS A 160 10.51 -5.95 26.27
C CYS A 160 11.30 -4.65 26.31
N VAL A 161 10.90 -3.70 25.47
CA VAL A 161 11.50 -2.37 25.43
C VAL A 161 10.42 -1.30 25.45
N SER A 162 10.73 -0.17 26.07
CA SER A 162 9.92 1.04 25.98
C SER A 162 10.68 2.08 25.15
N ILE A 163 9.97 2.70 24.20
CA ILE A 163 10.55 3.64 23.26
C ILE A 163 9.81 4.97 23.39
N LYS A 164 10.56 6.07 23.42
CA LYS A 164 10.01 7.43 23.37
C LYS A 164 10.84 8.32 22.46
N VAL A 165 10.23 9.37 21.94
CA VAL A 165 10.92 10.45 21.23
C VAL A 165 11.52 11.40 22.27
N VAL A 166 12.80 11.75 22.15
CA VAL A 166 13.52 12.65 23.07
C VAL A 166 14.02 13.93 22.42
N SER A 167 14.07 13.97 21.09
CA SER A 167 14.37 15.17 20.31
C SER A 167 13.54 15.17 19.02
N CYS A 168 13.13 16.34 18.55
CA CYS A 168 12.33 16.53 17.34
C CYS A 168 12.98 17.56 16.40
N PRO A 169 12.69 17.49 15.08
CA PRO A 169 13.03 18.55 14.15
C PRO A 169 12.46 19.91 14.56
N GLU A 170 13.09 21.00 14.11
CA GLU A 170 12.59 22.35 14.34
C GLU A 170 11.15 22.50 13.81
N GLY A 171 10.26 23.04 14.64
CA GLY A 171 8.84 23.23 14.30
C GLY A 171 7.94 22.01 14.52
N LYS A 172 8.45 20.90 15.07
CA LYS A 172 7.67 19.71 15.44
C LYS A 172 7.65 19.49 16.95
N GLU A 173 6.58 18.91 17.47
CA GLU A 173 6.42 18.60 18.89
C GLU A 173 6.65 17.12 19.21
N SER A 174 7.10 16.84 20.44
CA SER A 174 7.24 15.48 20.94
C SER A 174 5.86 14.85 21.15
N GLY A 175 5.46 13.95 20.26
CA GLY A 175 4.14 13.31 20.29
C GLY A 175 3.32 13.52 19.02
N ASP A 176 3.81 14.31 18.07
CA ASP A 176 3.20 14.41 16.73
C ASP A 176 3.14 13.02 16.08
N ALA A 177 2.03 12.73 15.40
CA ALA A 177 1.82 11.46 14.70
C ALA A 177 2.99 11.15 13.73
N ASP A 178 3.56 12.19 13.13
CA ASP A 178 4.71 12.20 12.23
C ASP A 178 5.96 11.53 12.81
N SER A 179 6.09 11.50 14.14
CA SER A 179 7.24 10.90 14.83
C SER A 179 7.20 9.37 14.85
N TRP A 180 6.03 8.75 14.65
CA TRP A 180 5.90 7.29 14.65
C TRP A 180 5.39 6.74 13.34
N MET A 181 4.69 7.57 12.58
CA MET A 181 4.08 7.22 11.31
C MET A 181 4.28 8.34 10.31
N TYR A 182 4.57 8.02 9.06
CA TYR A 182 4.77 9.02 8.03
C TYR A 182 4.30 8.53 6.68
N HIS A 183 3.93 9.48 5.82
CA HIS A 183 3.50 9.20 4.48
C HIS A 183 4.72 8.97 3.58
N ILE A 184 4.66 7.89 2.81
CA ILE A 184 5.66 7.61 1.79
C ILE A 184 5.00 7.39 0.44
N THR A 185 5.83 7.56 -0.57
CA THR A 185 5.58 7.05 -1.92
C THR A 185 6.77 6.23 -2.41
N LYS A 186 6.50 5.27 -3.29
CA LYS A 186 7.51 4.58 -4.10
C LYS A 186 7.02 4.54 -5.54
N THR A 187 7.83 5.01 -6.48
CA THR A 187 7.37 5.18 -7.88
C THR A 187 8.26 4.41 -8.83
N GLY A 188 7.65 3.52 -9.60
CA GLY A 188 8.28 2.78 -10.68
C GLY A 188 7.72 3.16 -12.04
N GLN A 189 8.49 2.90 -13.09
CA GLN A 189 8.09 3.11 -14.48
C GLN A 189 8.38 1.87 -15.30
N GLY A 190 7.55 1.57 -16.30
CA GLY A 190 7.74 0.39 -17.14
C GLY A 190 6.91 0.44 -18.43
N PRO A 191 7.11 -0.52 -19.35
CA PRO A 191 6.33 -0.66 -20.58
C PRO A 191 4.87 -1.12 -20.34
N ASP A 192 4.60 -1.70 -19.16
CA ASP A 192 3.30 -2.21 -18.73
C ASP A 192 3.14 -2.08 -17.21
N LEU A 193 1.95 -2.41 -16.71
CA LEU A 193 1.61 -2.35 -15.29
C LEU A 193 2.57 -3.17 -14.41
N TRP A 194 2.89 -4.40 -14.82
CA TRP A 194 3.68 -5.32 -14.00
C TRP A 194 5.12 -4.86 -13.86
N SER A 195 5.74 -4.48 -14.97
CA SER A 195 7.11 -3.94 -14.98
C SER A 195 7.20 -2.63 -14.16
N ALA A 196 6.21 -1.76 -14.28
CA ALA A 196 6.17 -0.52 -13.50
C ALA A 196 5.99 -0.80 -12.00
N MET A 197 5.16 -1.79 -11.64
CA MET A 197 4.94 -2.23 -10.25
C MET A 197 6.21 -2.83 -9.64
N GLU A 198 6.90 -3.73 -10.34
CA GLU A 198 8.17 -4.32 -9.88
C GLU A 198 9.20 -3.23 -9.59
N ASN A 199 9.38 -2.31 -10.54
CA ASN A 199 10.26 -1.15 -10.37
C ASN A 199 9.83 -0.25 -9.19
N ALA A 200 8.54 -0.15 -8.90
CA ALA A 200 8.04 0.63 -7.76
C ALA A 200 8.41 -0.03 -6.42
N PHE A 201 8.35 -1.36 -6.33
CA PHE A 201 8.76 -2.09 -5.13
C PHE A 201 10.27 -2.03 -4.89
N GLU A 202 11.08 -1.97 -5.95
CA GLU A 202 12.54 -1.81 -5.87
C GLU A 202 13.00 -0.37 -5.62
N SER A 203 12.15 0.61 -5.93
CA SER A 203 12.47 2.03 -5.74
C SER A 203 12.63 2.39 -4.26
N PRO A 204 13.44 3.43 -3.94
CA PRO A 204 13.55 3.92 -2.57
C PRO A 204 12.22 4.53 -2.09
N GLU A 205 12.02 4.50 -0.77
CA GLU A 205 10.92 5.21 -0.13
C GLU A 205 11.21 6.71 -0.13
N VAL A 206 10.23 7.50 -0.57
CA VAL A 206 10.27 8.96 -0.55
C VAL A 206 9.19 9.44 0.41
N GLU A 207 9.60 10.08 1.50
CA GLU A 207 8.69 10.76 2.42
C GLU A 207 7.97 11.91 1.71
N VAL A 208 6.66 12.02 1.92
CA VAL A 208 5.83 13.09 1.36
C VAL A 208 5.05 13.77 2.47
N GLU A 209 4.84 15.07 2.32
CA GLU A 209 3.92 15.82 3.20
C GLU A 209 2.47 15.46 2.86
N GLN A 210 1.59 15.54 3.86
CA GLN A 210 0.16 15.32 3.65
C GLN A 210 -0.42 16.55 2.93
N GLU A 211 -0.88 16.35 1.68
CA GLU A 211 -1.65 17.37 0.93
C GLU A 211 -3.03 17.63 1.54
#